data_AF-A0A0G0P098-F1
#
_entry.id   AF-A0A0G0P098-F1
#
_cell.length_a   1.000
_cell.length_b   1.000
_cell.length_c   1.000
_cell.angle_alpha   90.00
_cell.angle_beta   90.00
_cell.angle_gamma   90.00
#
_symmetry.space_group_name_H-M   'P 1'
#
loop_
_entity.id
_entity.type
_entity.pdbx_description
1 polymer ?
#
loop_
_entity_poly.entity_id
_entity_poly.type
_entity_poly.pdbx_seq_one_letter_code
_entity_poly.pdbx_strand_id
1 'polypeptide(L)'
;EKGLYNEEDDEHAWPEQPEGIVGRNVCTTTGNLPGSPDAPECPTRFEYFLKDAVGANIESGQKDVEVFKDTRQLANEEALPEQKEVQNHPFLIDPLGTLVCLDCPIASSSARISYPLTAVPR
;
A
#
# COMPACT_ATOMS: atom_id res chain seq x y z
N GLU A 1 -0.36 -25.23 4.51
CA GLU A 1 -0.98 -25.24 5.84
C GLU A 1 -1.79 -23.97 6.02
N LYS A 2 -2.94 -24.03 6.70
CA LYS A 2 -3.74 -22.84 7.03
C LYS A 2 -3.15 -22.30 8.33
N GLY A 3 -2.41 -21.20 8.26
CA GLY A 3 -1.75 -20.56 9.40
C GLY A 3 -2.77 -19.95 10.37
N LEU A 4 -3.40 -20.79 11.17
CA LEU A 4 -4.27 -20.43 12.26
C LEU A 4 -3.49 -20.67 13.56
N TYR A 5 -3.40 -19.64 14.39
CA TYR A 5 -2.86 -19.74 15.74
C TYR A 5 -3.79 -20.62 16.59
N ASN A 6 -3.20 -21.60 17.28
CA ASN A 6 -3.89 -22.46 18.23
C ASN A 6 -3.25 -22.25 19.61
N GLU A 7 -4.05 -21.86 20.60
CA GLU A 7 -3.57 -21.59 21.98
C GLU A 7 -2.98 -22.84 22.66
N GLU A 8 -3.28 -24.04 22.15
CA GLU A 8 -2.76 -25.31 22.69
C GLU A 8 -1.33 -25.66 22.21
N ASP A 9 -0.77 -24.92 21.24
CA ASP A 9 0.58 -25.17 20.68
C ASP A 9 1.69 -24.42 21.43
N ASP A 10 1.40 -23.86 22.62
CA ASP A 10 2.32 -23.04 23.43
C ASP A 10 3.60 -23.79 23.84
N GLU A 11 3.61 -25.14 23.87
CA GLU A 11 4.75 -25.90 24.38
C GLU A 11 5.86 -26.14 23.34
N HIS A 12 5.61 -26.01 22.03
CA HIS A 12 6.55 -26.35 20.95
C HIS A 12 6.65 -25.32 19.81
N ALA A 13 6.30 -24.05 20.04
CA ALA A 13 6.45 -22.99 19.04
C ALA A 13 7.93 -22.52 18.93
N TRP A 14 8.79 -23.34 18.30
CA TRP A 14 10.13 -22.90 17.90
C TRP A 14 10.10 -22.32 16.49
N PRO A 15 10.68 -21.12 16.24
CA PRO A 15 11.33 -20.23 17.20
C PRO A 15 10.34 -19.41 18.05
N GLU A 16 10.72 -19.13 19.30
CA GLU A 16 9.97 -18.24 20.19
C GLU A 16 9.87 -16.83 19.57
N GLN A 17 8.69 -16.21 19.70
CA GLN A 17 8.47 -14.84 19.24
C GLN A 17 9.36 -13.87 20.05
N PRO A 18 10.21 -13.07 19.41
CA PRO A 18 11.08 -12.13 20.12
C PRO A 18 10.29 -11.09 20.93
N GLU A 19 10.87 -10.64 22.04
CA GLU A 19 10.28 -9.56 22.84
C GLU A 19 10.10 -8.30 22.00
N GLY A 20 8.93 -7.67 22.10
CA GLY A 20 8.63 -6.46 21.35
C GLY A 20 8.09 -6.70 19.93
N ILE A 21 7.94 -7.96 19.49
CA ILE A 21 7.27 -8.31 18.23
C ILE A 21 5.82 -8.70 18.51
N VAL A 22 4.90 -8.33 17.62
CA VAL A 22 3.47 -8.71 17.64
C VAL A 22 3.02 -9.16 16.27
N GLY A 23 2.14 -10.18 16.22
CA GLY A 23 1.49 -10.63 14.99
C GLY A 23 0.15 -9.92 14.79
N ARG A 24 -0.12 -9.42 13.59
CA ARG A 24 -1.37 -8.73 13.25
C ARG A 24 -1.81 -9.04 11.81
N ASN A 25 -3.12 -9.08 11.61
CA ASN A 25 -3.70 -9.12 10.27
C ASN A 25 -3.78 -7.70 9.72
N VAL A 26 -3.26 -7.51 8.50
CA VAL A 26 -3.26 -6.23 7.77
C VAL A 26 -3.82 -6.41 6.37
N CYS A 27 -4.29 -5.31 5.76
CA CYS A 27 -4.74 -5.29 4.39
C CYS A 27 -3.61 -5.70 3.44
N THR A 28 -3.88 -6.66 2.56
CA THR A 28 -2.89 -7.18 1.61
C THR A 28 -2.37 -6.10 0.66
N THR A 29 -3.24 -5.17 0.25
CA THR A 29 -2.86 -4.13 -0.72
C THR A 29 -2.08 -2.99 -0.07
N THR A 30 -2.47 -2.57 1.13
CA THR A 30 -1.99 -1.31 1.73
C THR A 30 -1.10 -1.51 2.96
N GLY A 31 -1.11 -2.69 3.58
CA GLY A 31 -0.47 -2.93 4.88
C GLY A 31 -1.13 -2.19 6.04
N ASN A 32 -2.27 -1.51 5.80
CA ASN A 32 -3.02 -0.85 6.86
C ASN A 32 -3.75 -1.87 7.74
N LEU A 33 -4.07 -1.46 8.96
CA LEU A 33 -4.98 -2.23 9.79
C LEU A 33 -6.38 -2.22 9.16
N PRO A 34 -7.06 -3.38 9.09
CA PRO A 34 -8.43 -3.44 8.62
C PRO A 34 -9.35 -2.66 9.57
N GLY A 35 -10.32 -1.93 9.02
CA GLY A 35 -11.30 -1.19 9.83
C GLY A 35 -12.25 -2.09 10.63
N SER A 36 -12.44 -3.34 10.18
CA SER A 36 -13.10 -4.40 10.95
C SER A 36 -12.55 -5.78 10.52
N PRO A 37 -12.63 -6.82 11.38
CA PRO A 37 -12.09 -8.15 11.09
C PRO A 37 -12.64 -8.79 9.80
N ASP A 38 -13.89 -8.49 9.46
CA ASP A 38 -14.62 -9.07 8.33
C ASP A 38 -14.88 -8.03 7.22
N ALA A 39 -14.13 -6.92 7.18
CA ALA A 39 -14.33 -5.88 6.17
C ALA A 39 -14.08 -6.47 4.76
N PRO A 40 -15.10 -6.58 3.88
CA PRO A 40 -14.94 -7.17 2.56
C PRO A 40 -14.01 -6.35 1.65
N GLU A 41 -13.82 -5.07 1.99
CA GLU A 41 -13.00 -4.10 1.27
C GLU A 41 -11.49 -4.32 1.45
N CYS A 42 -11.09 -5.14 2.43
CA CYS A 42 -9.69 -5.34 2.79
C CYS A 42 -9.39 -6.85 3.01
N PRO A 43 -8.98 -7.57 1.95
CA PRO A 43 -8.44 -8.92 2.10
C PRO A 43 -7.21 -8.89 3.02
N THR A 44 -7.25 -9.65 4.12
CA THR A 44 -6.20 -9.61 5.13
C THR A 44 -5.10 -10.64 4.91
N ARG A 45 -3.86 -10.30 5.28
CA ARG A 45 -2.74 -11.22 5.47
C ARG A 45 -2.11 -11.01 6.85
N PHE A 46 -1.50 -12.06 7.38
CA PHE A 46 -0.81 -12.01 8.67
C PHE A 46 0.62 -11.51 8.50
N GLU A 47 1.02 -10.53 9.31
CA GLU A 47 2.37 -9.95 9.35
C GLU A 47 2.86 -9.75 10.80
N TYR A 48 4.18 -9.68 10.97
CA TYR A 48 4.83 -9.38 12.24
C TYR A 48 5.32 -7.93 12.27
N PHE A 49 5.10 -7.26 13.40
CA PHE A 49 5.42 -5.85 13.61
C PHE A 49 6.17 -5.66 14.92
N LEU A 50 6.91 -4.56 15.05
CA LEU A 50 7.28 -4.05 16.37
C LEU A 50 6.02 -3.56 17.09
N LYS A 51 5.94 -3.75 18.42
CA LYS A 51 4.78 -3.35 19.25
C LYS A 51 4.33 -1.91 19.01
N ASP A 52 5.28 -1.01 18.80
CA ASP A 52 5.03 0.42 18.64
C ASP A 52 4.94 0.88 17.17
N ALA A 53 5.04 -0.04 16.21
CA ALA A 53 5.02 0.26 14.77
C ALA A 53 4.13 -0.74 14.01
N VAL A 54 2.86 -0.78 14.37
CA VAL A 54 1.87 -1.69 13.77
C VAL A 54 1.17 -1.04 12.58
N GLY A 55 1.15 -1.75 11.45
CA GLY A 55 0.51 -1.32 10.22
C GLY A 55 1.26 -0.20 9.49
N ALA A 56 0.94 -0.02 8.21
CA ALA A 56 1.63 0.95 7.36
C ALA A 56 1.17 2.40 7.54
N ASN A 57 -0.07 2.61 7.99
CA ASN A 57 -0.70 3.93 8.13
C ASN A 57 -0.63 4.79 6.86
N ILE A 58 -0.72 4.13 5.69
CA ILE A 58 -0.65 4.75 4.38
C ILE A 58 -2.02 5.31 3.98
N GLU A 59 -2.05 6.53 3.44
CA GLU A 59 -3.27 7.08 2.81
C GLU A 59 -3.61 6.23 1.57
N SER A 60 -4.83 5.70 1.54
CA SER A 60 -5.31 4.82 0.48
C SER A 60 -6.82 4.87 0.38
N GLY A 61 -7.38 4.37 -0.73
CA GLY A 61 -8.82 4.32 -0.97
C GLY A 61 -9.15 4.53 -2.43
N GLN A 62 -10.23 5.25 -2.71
CA GLN A 62 -10.63 5.68 -4.05
C GLN A 62 -10.37 7.17 -4.20
N LYS A 63 -9.78 7.58 -5.33
CA LYS A 63 -9.50 8.99 -5.62
C LYS A 63 -9.68 9.28 -7.10
N ASP A 64 -10.16 10.48 -7.38
CA ASP A 64 -10.19 11.03 -8.72
C ASP A 64 -8.78 11.43 -9.13
N VAL A 65 -8.23 10.72 -10.12
CA VAL A 65 -6.87 10.91 -10.64
C VAL A 65 -6.91 11.28 -12.11
N GLU A 66 -5.92 12.05 -12.56
CA GLU A 66 -5.76 12.37 -13.97
C GLU A 66 -5.02 11.25 -14.68
N VAL A 67 -5.60 10.73 -15.75
CA VAL A 67 -5.01 9.69 -16.60
C VAL A 67 -4.97 10.15 -18.05
N PHE A 68 -4.01 9.64 -18.81
CA PHE A 68 -3.94 9.86 -20.25
C PHE A 68 -5.11 9.16 -20.96
N LYS A 69 -5.80 9.88 -21.86
CA LYS A 69 -6.98 9.37 -22.58
C LYS A 69 -6.69 8.15 -23.45
N ASP A 70 -5.50 8.10 -24.03
CA ASP A 70 -5.06 7.09 -25.00
C ASP A 70 -4.52 5.81 -24.32
N THR A 71 -3.66 5.97 -23.31
CA THR A 71 -2.96 4.86 -22.66
C THR A 71 -3.60 4.43 -21.34
N ARG A 72 -4.48 5.26 -20.77
CA ARG A 72 -5.03 5.11 -19.41
C ARG A 72 -3.96 5.09 -18.30
N GLN A 73 -2.72 5.43 -18.62
CA GLN A 73 -1.65 5.58 -17.63
C GLN A 73 -1.91 6.81 -16.78
N LEU A 74 -1.39 6.81 -15.55
CA LEU A 74 -1.39 7.98 -14.68
C LEU A 74 -0.70 9.15 -15.41
N ALA A 75 -1.36 10.30 -15.48
CA ALA A 75 -0.82 11.47 -16.16
C ALA A 75 0.42 12.00 -15.41
N ASN A 76 1.48 12.32 -16.15
CA ASN A 76 2.65 12.98 -15.59
C ASN A 76 2.47 14.52 -15.61
N GLU A 77 3.41 15.24 -15.03
CA GLU A 77 3.38 16.71 -14.97
C GLU A 77 3.48 17.38 -16.36
N GLU A 78 3.97 16.66 -17.36
CA GLU A 78 4.13 17.14 -18.74
C GLU A 78 2.85 17.00 -19.58
N ALA A 79 1.84 16.28 -19.08
CA ALA A 79 0.59 16.02 -19.79
C ALA A 79 -0.22 17.30 -20.02
N LEU A 80 -0.57 17.60 -21.28
CA LEU A 80 -1.43 18.73 -21.60
C LEU A 80 -2.88 18.45 -21.14
N PRO A 81 -3.67 19.49 -20.76
CA PRO A 81 -5.06 19.34 -20.35
C PRO A 81 -5.93 18.58 -21.35
N GLU A 82 -5.64 18.70 -22.65
CA GLU A 82 -6.40 18.03 -23.71
C GLU A 82 -6.12 16.52 -23.79
N GLN A 83 -4.95 16.09 -23.30
CA GLN A 83 -4.50 14.69 -23.33
C GLN A 83 -4.95 13.88 -22.12
N LYS A 84 -5.38 14.55 -21.05
CA LYS A 84 -5.76 13.93 -19.78
C LYS A 84 -7.25 14.03 -19.48
N GLU A 85 -7.74 13.10 -18.69
CA GLU A 85 -9.10 13.08 -18.16
C GLU A 85 -9.09 12.59 -16.71
N VAL A 86 -10.09 13.01 -15.94
CA VAL A 86 -10.23 12.61 -14.53
C VAL A 86 -11.04 11.33 -14.46
N GLN A 87 -10.50 10.32 -13.77
CA GLN A 87 -11.17 9.04 -13.51
C GLN A 87 -10.99 8.62 -12.05
N ASN A 88 -12.00 7.95 -11.49
CA ASN A 88 -11.94 7.42 -10.14
C ASN A 88 -11.19 6.08 -10.14
N HIS A 89 -10.07 6.02 -9.42
CA HIS A 89 -9.23 4.83 -9.34
C HIS A 89 -8.79 4.52 -7.90
N PRO A 90 -8.54 3.22 -7.59
CA PRO A 90 -7.92 2.83 -6.34
C PRO A 90 -6.49 3.37 -6.26
N PHE A 91 -6.18 4.05 -5.16
CA PHE A 91 -4.89 4.72 -4.97
C PHE A 91 -4.24 4.37 -3.63
N LEU A 92 -2.93 4.58 -3.57
CA LEU A 92 -2.18 4.75 -2.32
C LEU A 92 -1.17 5.89 -2.46
N ILE A 93 -0.80 6.50 -1.33
CA ILE A 93 0.32 7.44 -1.25
C ILE A 93 1.50 6.73 -0.58
N ASP A 94 2.62 6.59 -1.29
CA ASP A 94 3.79 5.96 -0.71
C ASP A 94 4.41 6.81 0.43
N PRO A 95 5.33 6.26 1.24
CA PRO A 95 6.00 7.02 2.29
C PRO A 95 6.83 8.22 1.80
N LEU A 96 7.10 8.33 0.49
CA LEU A 96 7.78 9.46 -0.13
C LEU A 96 6.79 10.55 -0.61
N GLY A 97 5.47 10.31 -0.50
CA GLY A 97 4.42 11.22 -0.94
C GLY A 97 4.00 11.05 -2.40
N THR A 98 4.48 10.00 -3.07
CA THR A 98 4.13 9.68 -4.47
C THR A 98 2.76 9.06 -4.54
N LEU A 99 1.91 9.57 -5.43
CA LEU A 99 0.63 8.94 -5.74
C LEU A 99 0.85 7.73 -6.63
N VAL A 100 0.34 6.58 -6.18
CA VAL A 100 0.36 5.32 -6.94
C VAL A 100 -1.08 4.93 -7.26
N CYS A 101 -1.37 4.80 -8.55
CA CYS A 101 -2.60 4.21 -9.05
C CYS A 101 -2.44 2.69 -9.15
N LEU A 102 -3.35 1.94 -8.53
CA LEU A 102 -3.17 0.49 -8.33
C LEU A 102 -3.63 -0.37 -9.51
N ASP A 103 -4.47 0.18 -10.37
CA ASP A 103 -5.05 -0.49 -11.53
C ASP A 103 -4.72 0.21 -12.86
N CYS A 104 -4.00 1.34 -12.83
CA CYS A 104 -3.51 1.99 -14.03
C CYS A 104 -2.42 1.14 -14.71
N PRO A 105 -2.34 1.14 -16.05
CA PRO A 105 -1.20 0.57 -16.75
C PRO A 105 0.11 1.19 -16.27
N ILE A 106 1.13 0.36 -16.08
CA ILE A 106 2.45 0.81 -15.65
C ILE A 106 3.03 1.72 -16.74
N ALA A 107 3.60 2.85 -16.32
CA ALA A 107 4.22 3.80 -17.22
C ALA A 107 5.33 3.11 -18.04
N SER A 108 5.27 3.29 -19.36
CA SER A 108 6.30 2.79 -20.29
C SER A 108 7.54 3.68 -20.33
N SER A 109 7.51 4.86 -19.69
CA SER A 109 8.63 5.77 -19.56
C SER A 109 9.56 5.37 -18.41
N SER A 110 10.88 5.50 -18.59
CA SER A 110 11.84 5.25 -17.52
C SER A 110 11.78 6.33 -16.44
N ALA A 111 11.71 5.92 -15.17
CA ALA A 111 11.90 6.82 -14.04
C ALA A 111 13.38 6.91 -13.67
N ARG A 112 13.93 8.12 -13.53
CA ARG A 112 15.29 8.34 -13.02
C ARG A 112 15.23 8.73 -11.54
N ILE A 113 15.55 7.80 -10.67
CA ILE A 113 15.62 8.03 -9.22
C ILE A 113 17.04 8.50 -8.89
N SER A 114 17.20 9.74 -8.42
CA SER A 114 18.49 10.28 -7.96
C SER A 114 18.55 10.41 -6.43
N TYR A 115 19.71 10.08 -5.85
CA TYR A 115 20.00 10.23 -4.43
C TYR A 115 21.04 11.35 -4.19
N PRO A 116 20.95 12.15 -3.12
CA PRO A 116 19.93 12.12 -2.06
C PRO A 116 18.54 12.53 -2.57
N LEU A 117 17.50 12.00 -1.94
CA LEU A 117 16.12 12.40 -2.21
C LEU A 117 15.96 13.87 -1.79
N THR A 118 16.02 14.80 -2.73
CA THR A 118 15.66 16.20 -2.49
C THR A 118 14.13 16.28 -2.44
N ALA A 119 13.56 16.35 -1.22
CA ALA A 119 12.16 16.66 -1.04
C ALA A 119 11.87 18.03 -1.67
N VAL A 120 10.98 18.09 -2.66
CA VAL A 120 10.47 19.36 -3.17
C VAL A 120 9.49 19.89 -2.11
N PRO A 121 9.76 21.05 -1.48
CA PRO A 121 8.79 21.65 -0.58
C PRO A 121 7.53 22.04 -1.38
N ARG A 122 6.36 21.63 -0.89
CA ARG A 122 5.05 22.05 -1.42
C ARG A 122 4.82 23.54 -1.23
#